data_AF-A0A0A1I686-F1
#
_entry.id   AF-A0A0A1I686-F1
#
_cell.length_a   1.000
_cell.length_b   1.000
_cell.length_c   1.000
_cell.angle_alpha   90.00
_cell.angle_beta   90.00
_cell.angle_gamma   90.00
#
_symmetry.space_group_name_H-M   'P 1'
#
loop_
_entity.id
_entity.type
_entity.pdbx_description
1 polymer ?
#
loop_
_entity_poly.entity_id
_entity_poly.type
_entity_poly.pdbx_seq_one_letter_code
_entity_poly.pdbx_strand_id
1 'polypeptide(L)'
;EMHQYLDSDGSGTSPTCVSSTIGAERLQAATQWLQQTGFKGFLGEIGAGNNTQCVTAVEGALCEMQQAGGAWLGALWWAAGP
;
A
#
# COMPACT_ATOMS: atom_id res chain seq x y z
N GLU A 1 -6.91 -3.90 10.22
CA GLU A 1 -5.69 -4.35 9.52
C GLU A 1 -6.12 -4.64 8.07
N MET A 2 -5.26 -4.34 7.09
CA MET A 2 -5.53 -4.45 5.65
C MET A 2 -4.25 -4.88 4.93
N HIS A 3 -4.38 -5.61 3.82
CA HIS A 3 -3.27 -6.00 2.94
C HIS A 3 -3.42 -5.32 1.57
N GLN A 4 -2.29 -5.00 0.93
CA GLN A 4 -2.32 -4.44 -0.42
C GLN A 4 -1.10 -4.84 -1.26
N TYR A 5 -1.35 -5.58 -2.34
CA TYR A 5 -0.38 -5.81 -3.41
C TYR A 5 -0.70 -4.95 -4.63
N LEU A 6 0.27 -4.82 -5.55
CA LEU A 6 0.24 -3.80 -6.61
C LEU A 6 0.08 -4.36 -8.02
N ASP A 7 -0.02 -5.69 -8.14
CA ASP A 7 -0.29 -6.40 -9.39
C ASP A 7 -1.76 -6.37 -9.80
N SER A 8 -2.06 -6.88 -10.99
CA SER A 8 -3.36 -6.69 -11.68
C SER A 8 -4.58 -7.07 -10.85
N ASP A 9 -4.50 -8.17 -10.10
CA ASP A 9 -5.58 -8.68 -9.26
C ASP A 9 -5.36 -8.40 -7.76
N GLY A 10 -4.23 -7.78 -7.40
CA GLY A 10 -3.87 -7.51 -6.01
C GLY A 10 -3.54 -8.77 -5.20
N SER A 11 -3.20 -9.88 -5.87
CA SER A 11 -2.84 -11.13 -5.22
C SER A 11 -1.39 -11.16 -4.69
N GLY A 12 -0.51 -10.31 -5.23
CA GLY A 12 0.92 -10.32 -4.89
C GLY A 12 1.71 -11.46 -5.53
N THR A 13 1.16 -12.09 -6.57
CA THR A 13 1.78 -13.24 -7.24
C THR A 13 2.58 -12.86 -8.48
N SER A 14 2.41 -11.64 -8.99
CA SER A 14 3.14 -11.11 -10.14
C SER A 14 4.15 -10.02 -9.74
N PRO A 15 5.35 -9.99 -10.34
CA PRO A 15 6.31 -8.92 -10.11
C PRO A 15 5.96 -7.61 -10.83
N THR A 16 4.89 -7.60 -11.64
CA THR A 16 4.46 -6.44 -12.44
C THR A 16 3.39 -5.66 -11.70
N CYS A 17 3.68 -4.40 -11.38
CA CYS A 17 2.68 -3.47 -10.85
C CYS A 17 1.79 -2.92 -11.98
N VAL A 18 0.55 -2.53 -11.67
CA VAL A 18 -0.40 -1.98 -12.67
C VAL A 18 0.09 -0.65 -13.24
N SER A 19 0.55 0.25 -12.38
CA SER A 19 1.07 1.58 -12.74
C SER A 19 2.05 2.05 -11.66
N SER A 20 2.70 3.21 -11.86
CA SER A 20 3.52 3.87 -10.83
C SER A 20 2.70 4.59 -9.75
N THR A 21 1.38 4.68 -9.90
CA THR A 21 0.47 5.38 -8.98
C THR A 21 -0.47 4.43 -8.23
N ILE A 22 -0.53 3.15 -8.64
CA ILE A 22 -1.53 2.19 -8.17
C ILE A 22 -1.54 2.00 -6.65
N GLY A 23 -0.39 2.17 -5.99
CA GLY A 23 -0.30 2.08 -4.53
C GLY A 23 -1.13 3.13 -3.82
N ALA A 24 -1.00 4.40 -4.20
CA ALA A 24 -1.79 5.49 -3.62
C ALA A 24 -3.28 5.35 -3.97
N GLU A 25 -3.58 5.04 -5.24
CA GLU A 25 -4.96 4.88 -5.72
C GLU A 25 -5.72 3.81 -4.94
N ARG A 26 -5.11 2.66 -4.68
CA ARG A 26 -5.75 1.55 -3.94
C ARG A 26 -5.95 1.86 -2.46
N LEU A 27 -5.09 2.68 -1.85
CA LEU A 27 -5.21 3.05 -0.43
C LEU A 27 -6.18 4.21 -0.17
N GLN A 28 -6.49 5.02 -1.20
CA GLN A 28 -7.27 6.26 -1.04
C GLN A 28 -8.62 6.05 -0.34
N ALA A 29 -9.41 5.05 -0.75
CA ALA A 29 -10.72 4.80 -0.16
C ALA A 29 -10.62 4.37 1.33
N ALA A 30 -9.64 3.53 1.66
CA ALA A 30 -9.37 3.13 3.03
C ALA A 30 -8.89 4.32 3.88
N THR A 31 -7.99 5.15 3.35
CA THR A 31 -7.53 6.39 4.00
C THR A 31 -8.70 7.30 4.34
N GLN A 32 -9.60 7.56 3.38
CA GLN A 32 -10.78 8.39 3.60
C GLN A 32 -11.70 7.81 4.68
N TRP A 33 -11.92 6.50 4.64
CA TRP A 33 -12.74 5.82 5.65
C TRP A 33 -12.15 5.93 7.06
N LEU A 34 -10.83 5.74 7.20
CA LEU A 34 -10.13 5.88 8.48
C LEU A 34 -10.22 7.31 9.02
N GLN A 35 -10.05 8.31 8.16
CA GLN A 35 -10.17 9.73 8.53
C GLN A 35 -11.59 10.10 9.00
N GLN A 36 -12.62 9.60 8.29
CA GLN A 36 -14.01 9.89 8.61
C GLN A 36 -14.50 9.22 9.90
N THR A 37 -14.03 7.99 10.14
CA THR A 37 -14.45 7.19 11.29
C THR A 37 -13.61 7.42 12.54
N GLY A 38 -12.40 7.97 12.40
CA GLY A 38 -11.43 8.10 13.47
C GLY A 38 -10.73 6.78 13.83
N PHE A 39 -11.01 5.69 13.12
CA PHE A 39 -10.28 4.43 13.28
C PHE A 39 -8.83 4.56 12.80
N LYS A 40 -7.99 3.65 13.29
CA LYS A 40 -6.58 3.57 12.91
C LYS A 40 -6.33 2.35 12.03
N GLY A 41 -5.65 2.58 10.92
CA GLY A 41 -5.26 1.56 9.96
C GLY A 41 -3.86 1.04 10.25
N PHE A 42 -3.61 -0.20 9.87
CA PHE A 42 -2.29 -0.81 9.82
C PHE A 42 -2.25 -1.66 8.56
N LEU A 43 -1.26 -1.42 7.70
CA LEU A 43 -1.07 -2.16 6.45
C LEU A 43 -0.19 -3.38 6.76
N GLY A 44 -0.81 -4.52 7.08
CA GLY A 44 -0.10 -5.71 7.56
C GLY A 44 0.75 -6.39 6.50
N GLU A 45 0.41 -6.19 5.22
CA GLU A 45 1.19 -6.68 4.09
C GLU A 45 1.20 -5.68 2.94
N ILE A 46 2.41 -5.40 2.44
CA ILE A 46 2.65 -4.81 1.13
C ILE A 46 3.90 -5.44 0.52
N GLY A 47 3.84 -5.74 -0.77
CA GLY A 47 4.96 -6.30 -1.54
C GLY A 47 4.84 -5.96 -3.02
N ALA A 48 5.97 -5.85 -3.70
CA ALA A 48 6.05 -5.52 -5.12
C ALA A 48 7.36 -6.02 -5.74
N GLY A 49 7.42 -6.09 -7.07
CA GLY A 49 8.64 -6.45 -7.79
C GLY A 49 9.75 -5.38 -7.71
N ASN A 50 11.01 -5.80 -7.84
CA ASN A 50 12.18 -4.90 -7.83
C ASN A 50 12.40 -4.25 -9.21
N ASN A 51 11.56 -3.29 -9.57
CA ASN A 51 11.67 -2.49 -10.79
C ASN A 51 11.18 -1.06 -10.55
N THR A 52 11.59 -0.12 -11.42
CA THR A 52 11.33 1.32 -11.23
C THR A 52 9.85 1.65 -11.04
N GLN A 53 8.96 1.04 -11.83
CA GLN A 53 7.52 1.32 -11.73
C GLN A 53 6.96 0.88 -10.37
N CYS A 54 7.33 -0.32 -9.91
CA CYS A 54 6.90 -0.83 -8.63
C CYS A 54 7.48 -0.06 -7.44
N VAL A 55 8.75 0.34 -7.51
CA VAL A 55 9.37 1.19 -6.48
C VAL A 55 8.60 2.50 -6.34
N THR A 56 8.30 3.18 -7.45
CA THR A 56 7.49 4.42 -7.42
C THR A 56 6.08 4.17 -6.89
N ALA A 57 5.46 3.02 -7.21
CA ALA A 57 4.13 2.68 -6.71
C ALA A 57 4.11 2.44 -5.19
N VAL A 58 5.14 1.78 -4.63
CA VAL A 58 5.30 1.60 -3.18
C VAL A 58 5.57 2.93 -2.49
N GLU A 59 6.44 3.78 -3.05
CA GLU A 59 6.66 5.15 -2.55
C GLU A 59 5.35 5.94 -2.49
N GLY A 60 4.54 5.87 -3.55
CA GLY A 60 3.21 6.48 -3.59
C GLY A 60 2.26 5.98 -2.50
N ALA A 61 2.22 4.66 -2.26
CA ALA A 61 1.42 4.07 -1.18
C ALA A 61 1.86 4.59 0.21
N LEU A 62 3.16 4.59 0.48
CA LEU A 62 3.70 5.05 1.77
C LEU A 62 3.49 6.56 1.96
N CYS A 63 3.61 7.36 0.89
CA CYS A 63 3.29 8.79 0.90
C CYS A 63 1.82 9.06 1.23
N GLU A 64 0.89 8.34 0.60
CA GLU A 64 -0.56 8.43 0.90
C GLU A 64 -0.83 8.14 2.38
N MET A 65 -0.21 7.09 2.93
CA MET A 65 -0.34 6.74 4.34
C MET A 65 0.23 7.82 5.28
N GLN A 66 1.40 8.36 4.96
CA GLN A 66 2.08 9.38 5.76
C GLN A 66 1.30 10.70 5.77
N GLN A 67 0.75 11.11 4.63
CA GLN A 67 0.01 12.36 4.48
C GLN A 67 -1.41 12.28 5.06
N ALA A 68 -1.88 11.09 5.44
CA ALA A 68 -3.22 10.85 5.97
C ALA A 68 -3.50 11.40 7.38
N GLY A 69 -2.65 12.26 7.94
CA GLY A 69 -2.87 12.89 9.25
C GLY A 69 -2.85 11.90 10.42
N GLY A 70 -2.03 10.84 10.31
CA GLY A 70 -1.92 9.81 11.35
C GLY A 70 -3.09 8.82 11.38
N ALA A 71 -3.86 8.70 10.29
CA ALA A 71 -4.87 7.65 10.12
C ALA A 71 -4.22 6.26 10.06
N TRP A 72 -3.02 6.16 9.50
CA TRP A 72 -2.22 4.93 9.42
C TRP A 72 -1.15 4.89 10.51
N LEU A 73 -1.02 3.73 11.17
CA LEU A 73 -0.03 3.48 12.21
C LEU A 73 1.32 3.00 11.66
N GLY A 74 1.31 2.41 10.45
CA GLY A 74 2.49 1.85 9.81
C GLY A 74 2.16 0.78 8.79
N ALA A 75 3.21 0.20 8.22
CA ALA A 75 3.15 -0.88 7.25
C ALA A 75 4.20 -1.96 7.57
N LEU A 76 3.97 -3.19 7.11
CA LEU A 76 4.95 -4.27 7.09
C LEU A 76 5.15 -4.77 5.67
N TRP A 77 6.43 -4.94 5.29
CA TRP A 77 6.79 -5.55 4.02
C TRP A 77 6.57 -7.06 4.07
N TRP A 78 5.91 -7.60 3.05
CA TRP A 78 5.76 -9.04 2.84
C TRP A 78 6.72 -9.52 1.74
N ALA A 79 7.74 -10.32 2.05
CA ALA A 79 8.20 -10.76 3.36
C ALA A 79 9.74 -10.84 3.37
N ALA A 80 10.33 -11.10 4.53
CA ALA A 80 11.78 -11.27 4.67
C ALA A 80 12.21 -12.73 4.88
N GLY A 81 11.55 -13.48 5.78
CA GLY A 81 11.95 -14.83 6.23
C GLY A 81 12.19 -15.84 5.10
N PRO A 82 12.89 -16.95 5.42
CA PRO A 82 13.83 -17.63 4.54
C PRO A 82 13.30 -17.98 3.14
#